data_AF-A0A7T8HKH6-F1
#
_entry.id   AF-A0A7T8HKH6-F1
#
_cell.length_a   1.000
_cell.length_b   1.000
_cell.length_c   1.000
_cell.angle_alpha   90.00
_cell.angle_beta   90.00
_cell.angle_gamma   90.00
#
_symmetry.space_group_name_H-M   'P 1'
#
loop_
_entity.id
_entity.type
_entity.pdbx_description
1 polymer ?
#
loop_
_entity_poly.entity_id
_entity_poly.type
_entity_poly.pdbx_seq_one_letter_code
_entity_poly.pdbx_strand_id
1 'polypeptide(L)' 'MRFSISQKNLREDLESSNYIGGVDISFLKDSETQAAAGYVIYSMRESKIVHQDTKSQSSLI' A
#
# COMPACT_ATOMS: atom_id res chain seq x y z
N MET A 1 -10.64 16.57 -0.04
CA MET A 1 -9.67 16.68 -1.16
C MET A 1 -9.97 15.53 -2.13
N ARG A 2 -10.43 15.80 -3.36
CA ARG A 2 -10.69 14.77 -4.38
C ARG A 2 -9.51 14.76 -5.35
N PHE A 3 -8.80 13.64 -5.45
CA PHE A 3 -7.79 13.44 -6.48
C PHE A 3 -8.49 12.89 -7.72
N SER A 4 -8.69 13.71 -8.75
CA SER A 4 -9.09 13.22 -10.07
C SER A 4 -7.83 12.99 -10.90
N ILE A 5 -7.40 11.74 -11.03
CA ILE A 5 -6.30 11.40 -11.92
C ILE A 5 -6.90 11.11 -13.29
N SER A 6 -6.48 11.86 -14.31
CA SER A 6 -6.81 11.59 -15.71
C SER A 6 -6.29 10.20 -16.11
N GLN A 7 -7.18 9.28 -16.49
CA GLN A 7 -6.81 7.89 -16.82
C GLN A 7 -5.76 7.76 -17.94
N LYS A 8 -5.65 8.76 -18.83
CA LYS A 8 -4.64 8.76 -19.90
C LYS A 8 -3.20 8.89 -19.37
N ASN A 9 -2.98 9.73 -18.35
CA ASN A 9 -1.64 9.98 -17.82
C ASN A 9 -1.19 8.86 -16.87
N LEU A 10 -2.16 8.18 -16.23
CA LEU A 10 -1.91 7.05 -15.32
C LEU A 10 -1.12 5.92 -15.97
N ARG A 11 -1.41 5.60 -17.23
CA ARG A 11 -0.75 4.48 -17.90
C ARG A 11 0.72 4.80 -18.23
N GLU A 12 1.00 6.01 -18.70
CA GLU A 12 2.37 6.47 -19.00
C GLU A 12 3.19 6.66 -17.71
N ASP A 13 2.57 7.18 -16.64
CA ASP A 13 3.19 7.31 -15.31
C ASP A 13 3.48 5.94 -14.66
N LEU A 14 2.64 4.93 -14.92
CA LEU A 14 2.85 3.55 -14.48
C LEU A 14 3.90 2.83 -15.34
N GLU A 15 3.89 3.03 -16.66
CA GLU A 15 4.88 2.44 -17.57
C GLU A 15 6.29 3.04 -17.35
N SER A 16 6.39 4.29 -16.85
CA SER A 16 7.64 4.92 -16.42
C SER A 16 8.01 4.64 -14.95
N SER A 17 7.06 4.19 -14.12
CA SER A 17 7.31 3.83 -12.73
C SER A 17 7.98 2.46 -12.61
N ASN A 18 9.20 2.46 -12.10
CA ASN A 18 9.93 1.23 -11.78
C ASN A 18 9.43 0.54 -10.51
N TYR A 19 8.52 1.17 -9.77
CA TYR A 19 8.05 0.70 -8.47
C TYR A 19 6.52 0.76 -8.38
N ILE A 20 5.93 -0.28 -7.80
CA ILE A 20 4.50 -0.35 -7.46
C ILE A 20 4.37 -0.40 -5.94
N GLY A 21 3.56 0.50 -5.37
CA GLY A 21 3.17 0.45 -3.97
C GLY A 21 1.87 -0.33 -3.77
N GLY A 22 1.82 -1.16 -2.74
CA GLY A 22 0.61 -1.84 -2.27
C GLY A 22 0.37 -1.53 -0.79
N VAL A 23 -0.89 -1.30 -0.42
CA VAL A 23 -1.30 -1.06 0.97
C VAL A 23 -2.50 -1.96 1.27
N ASP A 24 -2.49 -2.59 2.43
CA ASP A 24 -3.61 -3.37 2.95
C ASP A 24 -3.90 -2.98 4.41
N ILE A 25 -5.18 -3.01 4.79
CA ILE A 25 -5.63 -2.82 6.15
C ILE A 25 -6.57 -3.97 6.49
N SER A 26 -6.16 -4.78 7.47
CA SER A 26 -6.90 -5.93 7.95
C SER A 26 -7.36 -5.70 9.38
N PHE A 27 -8.67 -5.88 9.62
CA PHE A 27 -9.26 -5.75 10.95
C PHE A 27 -9.27 -7.11 11.67
N LEU A 28 -9.07 -7.09 12.98
CA LEU A 28 -9.21 -8.29 13.79
C LEU A 28 -10.67 -8.74 13.85
N LYS A 29 -10.90 -10.05 13.67
CA LYS A 29 -12.24 -10.63 13.57
C LYS A 29 -13.18 -10.24 14.73
N ASP A 30 -12.62 -10.13 15.93
CA ASP A 30 -13.36 -9.88 17.16
C ASP A 30 -13.16 -8.45 17.70
N SER A 31 -12.62 -7.53 16.90
CA SER A 31 -12.40 -6.14 17.29
C SER A 31 -12.66 -5.17 16.14
N GLU A 32 -13.63 -4.27 16.33
CA GLU A 32 -13.94 -3.22 15.36
C GLU A 32 -12.91 -2.08 15.35
N THR A 33 -12.03 -2.02 16.35
CA THR A 33 -11.08 -0.92 16.56
C THR A 33 -9.62 -1.32 16.38
N GLN A 34 -9.30 -2.61 16.44
CA GLN A 34 -7.93 -3.08 16.22
C GLN A 34 -7.73 -3.49 14.76
N ALA A 35 -6.76 -2.84 14.12
CA ALA A 35 -6.35 -3.14 12.76
C ALA A 35 -4.82 -3.31 12.67
N ALA A 36 -4.41 -4.10 11.67
CA ALA A 36 -3.05 -4.13 11.17
C ALA A 36 -3.03 -3.49 9.78
N ALA A 37 -2.14 -2.53 9.59
CA ALA A 37 -1.86 -1.92 8.31
C ALA A 37 -0.50 -2.40 7.81
N GLY A 38 -0.45 -2.88 6.57
CA GLY A 38 0.78 -3.26 5.89
C GLY A 38 0.98 -2.43 4.62
N TYR A 39 2.23 -2.18 4.28
CA TYR A 39 2.56 -1.68 2.94
C TYR A 39 3.79 -2.39 2.36
N VAL A 40 3.83 -2.46 1.03
CA VAL A 40 4.93 -3.04 0.27
C VAL A 40 5.29 -2.14 -0.91
N ILE A 41 6.58 -2.09 -1.24
CA ILE A 41 7.10 -1.50 -2.47
C ILE A 41 7.73 -2.61 -3.29
N TYR A 42 7.17 -2.85 -4.48
CA TYR A 42 7.63 -3.86 -5.42
C TYR A 42 8.41 -3.20 -6.56
N SER A 43 9.62 -3.68 -6.83
CA SER A 43 10.40 -3.26 -7.99
C SER A 43 9.99 -4.09 -9.21
N MET A 44 9.46 -3.43 -10.24
CA MET A 44 9.09 -4.08 -11.50
C MET A 44 10.32 -4.58 -12.25
N ARG A 45 11.44 -3.86 -12.15
CA ARG A 45 12.71 -4.23 -12.79
C ARG A 45 13.34 -5.48 -12.17
N GLU A 46 13.34 -5.56 -10.83
CA GLU A 46 13.97 -6.67 -10.11
C GLU A 46 12.98 -7.81 -9.82
N SER A 47 11.69 -7.60 -10.11
CA SER A 47 10.59 -8.53 -9.84
C SER A 47 10.55 -9.04 -8.40
N LYS A 48 10.76 -8.13 -7.43
CA LYS A 48 10.76 -8.46 -6.00
C LYS A 48 10.30 -7.29 -5.13
N ILE A 49 9.90 -7.61 -3.90
CA ILE A 49 9.66 -6.61 -2.84
C ILE A 49 11.01 -6.04 -2.40
N VAL A 50 11.14 -4.71 -2.45
CA VAL A 50 12.35 -3.97 -2.02
C VAL A 50 12.16 -3.27 -0.69
N HIS A 51 10.90 -3.05 -0.28
CA HIS A 51 10.57 -2.50 1.03
C HIS A 51 9.23 -3.02 1.52
N GLN A 52 9.13 -3.29 2.81
CA GLN A 52 7.87 -3.66 3.46
C GLN A 52 7.90 -3.21 4.93
N ASP A 53 6.75 -2.80 5.44
CA ASP A 53 6.55 -2.55 6.87
C ASP A 53 5.13 -2.95 7.24
N THR A 54 4.92 -3.22 8.52
CA THR A 54 3.61 -3.52 9.09
C THR A 54 3.50 -2.83 10.43
N LYS A 55 2.39 -2.11 10.62
CA LYS A 55 2.04 -1.49 11.89
C LYS A 55 0.74 -2.10 12.37
N SER A 56 0.79 -2.72 13.55
CA SER A 56 -0.42 -3.06 14.29
C SER A 56 -0.70 -1.96 15.30
N GLN A 57 -1.96 -1.57 15.43
CA GLN A 57 -2.36 -0.75 16.56
C GLN A 57 -2.45 -1.67 17.78
N SER A 58 -1.35 -1.85 18.52
CA SER A 58 -1.40 -2.36 19.88
C SER A 58 -2.11 -1.32 20.73
N SER A 59 -3.26 -1.67 21.30
CA SER A 59 -3.96 -0.84 22.27
C SER A 59 -2.97 -0.28 23.29
N LEU A 60 -2.81 1.04 23.31
CA LEU A 60 -2.23 1.78 24.43
C LEU A 60 -3.10 1.47 25.65
N ILE A 61 -2.62 0.57 26.50
CA ILE A 61 -3.06 0.43 27.89
C ILE A 61 -1.89 0.84 28.76
#